data_AF-A0A5E4BSV7-F1
#
_entry.id   AF-A0A5E4BSV7-F1
#
_cell.length_a   1.000
_cell.length_b   1.000
_cell.length_c   1.000
_cell.angle_alpha   90.00
_cell.angle_beta   90.00
_cell.angle_gamma   90.00
#
_symmetry.space_group_name_H-M   'P 1'
#
loop_
_entity.id
_entity.type
_entity.pdbx_description
1 polymer ?
#
loop_
_entity_poly.entity_id
_entity_poly.type
_entity_poly.pdbx_seq_one_letter_code
_entity_poly.pdbx_strand_id
1 'polypeptide(L)'
;MCYSALVTKTNRIARILAGSKKKICTRKPRFMSAWAQVIIASILISVQLTLVVTLIIMEPPMPILSYPSIKEVYLICNTSNLGVVAPVGYNGLLIMSCTYYAFKTRNVPANFNEAKYIAFTMYTTCIIWLAFVPIYFGSNYKIITTCFAVSLSVTVALGCMFTPKMYIIIAKPERNVRSAFTTSDVVRMHVGDGKLPCRSNTFLNIFRRKKPGAGNAK
;
A
#
# COMPACT_ATOMS: atom_id res chain seq x y z
N MET A 1 -10.07 -1.79 -2.60
CA MET A 1 -9.46 -0.60 -3.27
C MET A 1 -8.58 0.21 -2.32
N CYS A 2 -9.13 0.82 -1.26
CA CYS A 2 -8.37 1.69 -0.34
C CYS A 2 -7.12 1.01 0.24
N TYR A 3 -7.26 -0.20 0.78
CA TYR A 3 -6.15 -0.93 1.39
C TYR A 3 -5.07 -1.36 0.37
N SER A 4 -5.47 -1.70 -0.86
CA SER A 4 -4.55 -2.01 -1.96
C SER A 4 -3.66 -0.80 -2.33
N ALA A 5 -4.24 0.40 -2.40
CA ALA A 5 -3.49 1.63 -2.63
C ALA A 5 -2.59 1.97 -1.42
N LEU A 6 -3.11 1.83 -0.19
CA LEU A 6 -2.37 2.11 1.03
C LEU A 6 -1.17 1.19 1.21
N VAL A 7 -1.33 -0.12 1.03
CA VAL A 7 -0.21 -1.07 1.13
C VAL A 7 0.84 -0.80 0.06
N THR A 8 0.43 -0.41 -1.15
CA THR A 8 1.38 -0.03 -2.22
C THR A 8 2.17 1.22 -1.84
N LYS A 9 1.50 2.21 -1.27
CA LYS A 9 2.12 3.45 -0.77
C LYS A 9 3.08 3.19 0.39
N THR A 10 2.65 2.45 1.42
CA THR A 10 3.49 2.15 2.59
C THR A 10 4.65 1.22 2.25
N ASN A 11 4.44 0.23 1.37
CA ASN A 11 5.51 -0.61 0.84
C ASN A 11 6.57 0.21 0.08
N ARG A 12 6.16 1.19 -0.74
CA ARG A 12 7.10 2.11 -1.39
C ARG A 12 7.92 2.90 -0.37
N ILE A 13 7.28 3.49 0.64
CA ILE A 13 7.98 4.25 1.69
C ILE A 13 8.97 3.34 2.44
N ALA A 14 8.56 2.11 2.77
CA ALA A 14 9.41 1.13 3.43
C ALA A 14 10.64 0.74 2.58
N ARG A 15 10.47 0.61 1.25
CA ARG A 15 11.59 0.34 0.32
C ARG A 15 12.56 1.51 0.23
N ILE A 16 12.06 2.74 0.19
CA ILE A 16 12.90 3.95 0.19
C ILE A 16 13.71 4.02 1.49
N LEU A 17 13.07 3.78 2.65
CA LEU A 17 13.75 3.77 3.94
C LEU A 17 14.84 2.67 4.03
N ALA A 18 14.52 1.46 3.57
CA ALA A 18 15.46 0.35 3.56
C ALA A 18 16.67 0.60 2.63
N GLY A 19 16.44 1.27 1.50
CA GLY A 19 17.50 1.72 0.59
C GLY A 19 18.38 2.80 1.23
N SER A 20 17.78 3.77 1.93
CA SER A 20 18.51 4.84 2.60
C SER A 20 19.38 4.38 3.76
N LYS A 21 19.06 3.26 4.42
CA LYS A 21 19.88 2.69 5.50
C LYS A 21 21.09 1.90 5.00
N LYS A 22 21.09 1.45 3.73
CA LYS A 22 22.25 0.78 3.14
C LYS A 22 23.21 1.86 2.61
N LYS A 23 24.36 2.04 3.28
CA LYS A 23 25.43 3.00 2.90
C LYS A 23 25.93 2.87 1.45
N ILE A 24 25.63 1.77 0.76
CA ILE A 24 26.05 1.49 -0.62
C ILE A 24 24.80 1.27 -1.48
N CYS A 25 24.52 2.21 -2.38
CA CYS A 25 23.41 2.12 -3.34
C CYS A 25 23.82 1.22 -4.52
N THR A 26 23.90 -0.09 -4.30
CA THR A 26 24.37 -1.05 -5.32
C THR A 26 23.37 -1.30 -6.45
N ARG A 27 22.10 -0.89 -6.32
CA ARG A 27 21.06 -1.14 -7.34
C ARG A 27 19.96 -0.08 -7.33
N LYS A 28 19.63 0.50 -8.49
CA LYS A 28 18.47 1.41 -8.65
C LYS A 28 17.21 0.73 -8.09
N PRO A 29 16.45 1.38 -7.19
CA PRO A 29 15.23 0.79 -6.63
C PRO A 29 14.21 0.56 -7.76
N ARG A 30 13.92 -0.72 -8.04
CA ARG A 30 12.92 -1.13 -9.04
C ARG A 30 11.50 -0.80 -8.54
N PHE A 31 10.60 -0.44 -9.45
CA PHE A 31 9.19 -0.12 -9.19
C PHE A 31 8.91 1.15 -8.35
N MET A 32 9.72 2.20 -8.51
CA MET A 32 9.48 3.51 -7.87
C MET A 32 8.60 4.46 -8.71
N SER A 33 8.41 4.16 -10.00
CA SER A 33 7.58 4.95 -10.92
C SER A 33 6.10 4.96 -10.49
N ALA A 34 5.39 6.06 -10.79
CA ALA A 34 3.96 6.18 -10.53
C ALA A 34 3.16 5.08 -11.25
N TRP A 35 3.51 4.79 -12.51
CA TRP A 35 2.90 3.71 -13.29
C TRP A 35 3.08 2.34 -12.63
N ALA A 36 4.26 2.06 -12.08
CA ALA A 36 4.51 0.81 -11.37
C ALA A 36 3.65 0.68 -10.10
N GLN A 37 3.39 1.79 -9.39
CA GLN A 37 2.51 1.79 -8.22
C GLN A 37 1.06 1.52 -8.62
N VAL A 38 0.58 2.13 -9.69
CA VAL A 38 -0.77 1.89 -10.22
C VAL A 38 -0.93 0.44 -10.64
N ILE A 39 0.05 -0.14 -11.33
CA ILE A 39 0.02 -1.55 -11.74
C ILE A 39 -0.04 -2.47 -10.52
N ILE A 40 0.82 -2.26 -9.51
CA ILE A 40 0.81 -3.07 -8.28
C ILE A 40 -0.54 -2.97 -7.56
N ALA A 41 -1.05 -1.75 -7.39
CA ALA A 41 -2.35 -1.55 -6.74
C ALA A 41 -3.49 -2.21 -7.54
N SER A 42 -3.45 -2.13 -8.86
CA SER A 42 -4.45 -2.74 -9.75
C SER A 42 -4.45 -4.25 -9.66
N ILE A 43 -3.27 -4.88 -9.59
CA ILE A 43 -3.15 -6.34 -9.38
C ILE A 43 -3.75 -6.76 -8.03
N LEU A 44 -3.48 -6.01 -6.96
CA LEU A 44 -4.08 -6.30 -5.66
C LEU A 44 -5.61 -6.10 -5.66
N ILE A 45 -6.11 -5.12 -6.41
CA ILE A 45 -7.56 -4.92 -6.57
C ILE A 45 -8.17 -6.05 -7.38
N SER A 46 -7.49 -6.50 -8.45
CA SER A 46 -8.01 -7.57 -9.31
C SER A 46 -8.12 -8.89 -8.57
N VAL A 47 -7.21 -9.20 -7.63
CA VAL A 47 -7.34 -10.40 -6.77
C VAL A 47 -8.65 -10.37 -5.98
N GLN A 48 -8.97 -9.24 -5.34
CA GLN A 48 -10.24 -9.09 -4.62
C GLN A 48 -11.45 -9.17 -5.56
N LEU A 49 -11.34 -8.55 -6.74
CA LEU A 49 -12.40 -8.57 -7.76
C LEU A 49 -12.68 -10.01 -8.22
N THR A 50 -11.64 -10.77 -8.58
CA THR A 50 -11.75 -12.17 -8.98
C THR A 50 -12.40 -12.99 -7.86
N LEU A 51 -11.96 -12.81 -6.62
CA LEU A 51 -12.53 -13.52 -5.47
C LEU A 51 -14.04 -13.24 -5.33
N VAL A 52 -14.45 -11.98 -5.38
CA VAL A 52 -15.87 -11.61 -5.23
C VAL A 52 -16.71 -12.08 -6.44
N VAL A 53 -16.19 -11.93 -7.66
CA VAL A 53 -16.89 -12.39 -8.87
C VAL A 53 -17.08 -13.90 -8.86
N THR A 54 -16.05 -14.68 -8.51
CA THR A 54 -16.18 -16.13 -8.38
C THR A 54 -17.23 -16.52 -7.36
N LEU A 55 -17.26 -15.86 -6.20
CA LEU A 55 -18.29 -16.11 -5.18
C LEU A 55 -19.70 -15.77 -5.69
N ILE A 56 -19.86 -14.66 -6.41
CA ILE A 56 -21.15 -14.28 -7.02
C ILE A 56 -21.60 -15.30 -8.07
N ILE A 57 -20.67 -15.87 -8.86
CA ILE A 57 -20.99 -16.90 -9.86
C ILE A 57 -21.43 -18.20 -9.18
N MET A 58 -20.75 -18.60 -8.10
CA MET A 58 -21.08 -19.82 -7.35
C MET A 58 -22.35 -19.68 -6.49
N GLU A 59 -22.55 -18.50 -5.90
CA GLU A 59 -23.66 -18.16 -5.00
C GLU A 59 -24.33 -16.88 -5.52
N PRO A 60 -25.23 -16.99 -6.52
CA PRO A 60 -25.85 -15.82 -7.13
C PRO A 60 -26.69 -15.04 -6.10
N PRO A 61 -26.57 -13.70 -6.06
CA PRO A 61 -27.24 -12.88 -5.08
C PRO A 61 -28.76 -12.92 -5.29
N MET A 62 -29.49 -13.38 -4.29
CA MET A 62 -30.95 -13.44 -4.30
C MET A 62 -31.53 -12.95 -2.97
N PRO A 63 -32.70 -12.28 -3.01
CA PRO A 63 -33.44 -11.97 -1.80
C PRO A 63 -34.09 -13.25 -1.24
N ILE A 64 -33.98 -13.45 0.07
CA ILE A 64 -34.57 -14.57 0.80
C ILE A 64 -35.29 -14.07 2.05
N LEU A 65 -36.29 -14.82 2.50
CA LEU A 65 -36.99 -14.54 3.74
C LEU A 65 -36.27 -15.24 4.91
N SER A 66 -35.97 -14.45 5.95
CA SER A 66 -35.37 -14.92 7.20
C SER A 66 -36.41 -14.85 8.32
N TYR A 67 -36.48 -15.92 9.10
CA TYR A 67 -37.45 -16.11 10.18
C TYR A 67 -36.71 -16.27 11.51
N PRO A 68 -36.16 -15.18 12.10
CA PRO A 68 -35.46 -15.26 13.38
C PRO A 68 -36.40 -15.50 14.57
N SER A 69 -37.69 -15.21 14.41
CA SER A 69 -38.74 -15.43 15.42
C SER A 69 -40.07 -15.75 14.72
N ILE A 70 -41.02 -16.32 15.45
CA ILE A 70 -42.36 -16.66 14.94
C ILE A 70 -43.16 -15.39 14.53
N LYS A 71 -42.83 -14.24 15.14
CA LYS A 71 -43.56 -12.97 14.94
C LYS A 71 -42.98 -12.07 13.84
N GLU A 72 -41.77 -12.35 13.37
CA GLU A 72 -41.01 -11.43 12.52
C GLU A 72 -40.45 -12.14 11.30
N VAL A 73 -40.60 -11.52 10.13
CA VAL A 73 -40.04 -11.98 8.86
C VAL A 73 -39.21 -10.85 8.27
N TYR A 74 -37.94 -11.11 8.01
CA TYR A 74 -37.02 -10.15 7.41
C TYR A 74 -36.69 -10.56 5.97
N LEU A 75 -36.75 -9.62 5.03
CA LEU A 75 -36.21 -9.80 3.68
C LEU A 75 -34.72 -9.49 3.70
N ILE A 76 -33.87 -10.49 3.47
CA ILE A 76 -32.40 -10.35 3.51
C ILE A 76 -31.78 -10.87 2.20
N CYS A 77 -30.52 -10.54 1.95
CA CYS A 77 -29.75 -11.17 0.87
C CYS A 77 -29.27 -12.56 1.31
N ASN A 78 -29.19 -13.52 0.39
CA ASN A 78 -28.63 -14.86 0.59
C ASN A 78 -27.09 -14.89 0.77
N THR A 79 -26.54 -13.95 1.54
CA THR A 79 -25.10 -13.85 1.75
C THR A 79 -24.63 -14.96 2.68
N SER A 80 -23.85 -15.90 2.14
CA SER A 80 -23.26 -17.00 2.91
C SER A 80 -22.16 -16.49 3.86
N ASN A 81 -21.82 -17.30 4.87
CA ASN A 81 -20.67 -17.01 5.75
C ASN A 81 -19.38 -16.94 4.92
N LEU A 82 -19.21 -17.81 3.92
CA LEU A 82 -18.06 -17.79 3.02
C LEU A 82 -18.01 -16.49 2.21
N GLY A 83 -19.17 -16.05 1.70
CA GLY A 83 -19.38 -14.79 0.98
C GLY A 83 -18.95 -13.55 1.76
N VAL A 84 -18.91 -13.61 3.09
CA VAL A 84 -18.38 -12.53 3.94
C VAL A 84 -16.94 -12.79 4.37
N VAL A 85 -16.63 -13.99 4.87
CA VAL A 85 -15.33 -14.32 5.45
C VAL A 85 -14.22 -14.25 4.41
N ALA A 86 -14.43 -14.74 3.18
CA ALA A 86 -13.40 -14.72 2.14
C ALA A 86 -12.96 -13.29 1.77
N PRO A 87 -13.87 -12.36 1.39
CA PRO A 87 -13.48 -10.99 1.07
C PRO A 87 -12.98 -10.21 2.30
N VAL A 88 -13.55 -10.42 3.49
CA VAL A 88 -13.07 -9.79 4.73
C VAL A 88 -11.68 -10.31 5.10
N GLY A 89 -11.41 -11.60 4.92
CA GLY A 89 -10.11 -12.21 5.14
C GLY A 89 -9.03 -11.61 4.25
N TYR A 90 -9.30 -11.44 2.96
CA TYR A 90 -8.36 -10.76 2.06
C TYR A 90 -8.12 -9.29 2.46
N ASN A 91 -9.18 -8.55 2.81
CA ASN A 91 -9.02 -7.21 3.35
C ASN A 91 -8.17 -7.21 4.64
N GLY A 92 -8.37 -8.18 5.52
CA GLY A 92 -7.56 -8.39 6.72
C GLY A 92 -6.08 -8.60 6.40
N LEU A 93 -5.75 -9.42 5.40
CA LEU A 93 -4.38 -9.61 4.93
C LEU A 93 -3.75 -8.31 4.42
N LEU A 94 -4.49 -7.52 3.64
CA LEU A 94 -4.03 -6.21 3.17
C LEU A 94 -3.82 -5.23 4.33
N ILE A 95 -4.75 -5.19 5.29
CA ILE A 95 -4.66 -4.34 6.47
C ILE A 95 -3.44 -4.72 7.29
N MET A 96 -3.25 -6.00 7.61
CA MET A 96 -2.09 -6.48 8.37
C MET A 96 -0.77 -6.16 7.67
N SER A 97 -0.69 -6.38 6.36
CA SER A 97 0.49 -6.04 5.56
C SER A 97 0.77 -4.53 5.59
N CYS A 98 -0.27 -3.71 5.46
CA CYS A 98 -0.13 -2.26 5.50
C CYS A 98 0.27 -1.76 6.90
N THR A 99 -0.30 -2.33 7.97
CA THR A 99 0.07 -2.04 9.36
C THR A 99 1.53 -2.39 9.64
N TYR A 100 2.02 -3.54 9.16
CA TYR A 100 3.42 -3.92 9.27
C TYR A 100 4.35 -2.89 8.61
N TYR A 101 4.06 -2.47 7.38
CA TYR A 101 4.86 -1.45 6.70
C TYR A 101 4.75 -0.08 7.37
N ALA A 102 3.56 0.32 7.81
CA ALA A 102 3.34 1.58 8.51
C ALA A 102 4.15 1.65 9.81
N PHE A 103 4.12 0.58 10.62
CA PHE A 103 4.91 0.47 11.85
C PHE A 103 6.42 0.64 11.58
N LYS A 104 6.93 -0.01 10.54
CA LYS A 104 8.35 0.10 10.14
C LYS A 104 8.76 1.53 9.76
N THR A 105 7.81 2.30 9.22
CA THR A 105 8.05 3.67 8.73
C THR A 105 7.69 4.77 9.74
N ARG A 106 7.10 4.43 10.89
CA ARG A 106 6.53 5.41 11.85
C ARG A 106 7.53 6.40 12.44
N ASN A 107 8.80 6.01 12.56
CA ASN A 107 9.86 6.82 13.16
C ASN A 107 10.60 7.70 12.12
N VAL A 108 10.15 7.69 10.86
CA VAL A 108 10.79 8.48 9.79
C VAL A 108 10.13 9.86 9.75
N PRO A 109 10.85 10.96 10.01
CA PRO A 109 10.30 12.32 9.95
C PRO A 109 10.15 12.83 8.51
N ALA A 110 9.65 11.99 7.59
CA ALA A 110 9.41 12.33 6.19
C ALA A 110 8.04 13.03 6.03
N ASN A 111 8.03 14.15 5.30
CA ASN A 111 6.82 14.89 4.88
C ASN A 111 5.83 15.17 6.02
N PHE A 112 6.14 16.08 6.95
CA PHE A 112 5.20 16.53 7.98
C PHE A 112 4.59 15.42 8.86
N ASN A 113 5.38 14.40 9.22
CA ASN A 113 4.90 13.25 10.00
C ASN A 113 3.81 12.42 9.29
N GLU A 114 3.73 12.44 7.96
CA GLU A 114 2.77 11.67 7.17
C GLU A 114 2.75 10.18 7.56
N ALA A 115 3.93 9.60 7.85
CA ALA A 115 4.05 8.20 8.27
C ALA A 115 3.36 7.92 9.62
N LYS A 116 3.32 8.89 10.54
CA LYS A 116 2.64 8.75 11.84
C LYS A 116 1.12 8.74 11.67
N TYR A 117 0.59 9.62 10.82
CA TYR A 117 -0.83 9.65 10.49
C TYR A 117 -1.30 8.38 9.77
N ILE A 118 -0.47 7.84 8.87
CA ILE A 118 -0.75 6.55 8.21
C ILE A 118 -0.75 5.42 9.24
N ALA A 119 0.23 5.35 10.15
CA ALA A 119 0.28 4.33 11.20
C ALA A 119 -0.96 4.38 12.10
N PHE A 120 -1.36 5.58 12.55
CA PHE A 120 -2.57 5.77 13.34
C PHE A 120 -3.84 5.29 12.59
N THR A 121 -4.00 5.69 11.33
CA THR A 121 -5.09 5.24 10.45
C THR A 121 -5.16 3.71 10.39
N MET A 122 -4.02 3.06 10.19
CA MET A 122 -3.95 1.61 10.08
C MET A 122 -4.27 0.90 11.39
N TYR A 123 -3.82 1.41 12.54
CA TYR A 123 -4.15 0.84 13.85
C TYR A 123 -5.64 0.93 14.17
N THR A 124 -6.25 2.11 13.96
CA THR A 124 -7.68 2.29 14.17
C THR A 124 -8.49 1.38 13.23
N THR A 125 -8.05 1.25 11.97
CA THR A 125 -8.68 0.32 11.01
C THR A 125 -8.58 -1.13 11.49
N CYS A 126 -7.44 -1.57 12.01
CA CYS A 126 -7.30 -2.91 12.59
C CYS A 126 -8.31 -3.15 13.71
N ILE A 127 -8.48 -2.19 14.63
CA ILE A 127 -9.44 -2.31 15.75
C ILE A 127 -10.88 -2.42 15.23
N ILE A 128 -11.26 -1.59 14.25
CA ILE A 128 -12.61 -1.63 13.64
C ILE A 128 -12.88 -3.02 13.05
N TRP A 129 -11.94 -3.57 12.28
CA TRP A 129 -12.14 -4.87 11.64
C TRP A 129 -12.06 -6.05 12.62
N LEU A 130 -11.26 -5.94 13.70
CA LEU A 130 -11.27 -6.93 14.77
C LEU A 130 -12.59 -6.92 15.54
N ALA A 131 -13.17 -5.75 15.81
CA ALA A 131 -14.47 -5.62 16.45
C ALA A 131 -15.63 -6.06 15.53
N PHE A 132 -15.50 -5.85 14.22
CA PHE A 132 -16.50 -6.28 13.23
C PHE A 132 -16.79 -7.79 13.32
N VAL A 133 -15.78 -8.63 13.49
CA VAL A 133 -15.94 -10.10 13.51
C VAL A 133 -16.93 -10.57 14.59
N PRO A 134 -16.71 -10.33 15.90
CA PRO A 134 -17.64 -10.78 16.92
C PRO A 134 -19.01 -10.10 16.83
N ILE A 135 -19.10 -8.83 16.41
CA ILE A 135 -20.38 -8.12 16.29
C ILE A 135 -21.20 -8.68 15.13
N TYR A 136 -20.56 -8.94 13.98
CA TYR A 136 -21.23 -9.47 12.79
C TYR A 136 -21.74 -10.91 12.99
N PHE A 137 -20.94 -11.78 13.62
CA PHE A 137 -21.31 -13.17 13.84
C PHE A 137 -22.13 -13.40 15.12
N GLY A 138 -21.99 -12.52 16.11
CA GLY A 138 -22.66 -12.63 17.41
C GLY A 138 -23.97 -11.85 17.52
N SER A 139 -24.42 -11.14 16.47
CA SER A 139 -25.66 -10.35 16.52
C SER A 139 -26.51 -10.49 15.25
N ASN A 140 -27.78 -10.08 15.36
CA ASN A 140 -28.70 -9.97 14.21
C ASN A 140 -28.54 -8.64 13.45
N TYR A 141 -27.67 -7.74 13.91
CA TYR A 141 -27.45 -6.41 13.31
C TYR A 141 -26.43 -6.43 12.16
N LYS A 142 -26.40 -7.49 11.36
CA LYS A 142 -25.39 -7.73 10.31
C LYS A 142 -25.29 -6.58 9.31
N ILE A 143 -26.43 -6.09 8.83
CA ILE A 143 -26.50 -5.02 7.83
C ILE A 143 -25.94 -3.72 8.41
N ILE A 144 -26.46 -3.30 9.57
CA ILE A 144 -26.04 -2.08 10.27
C ILE A 144 -24.55 -2.14 10.63
N THR A 145 -24.09 -3.28 11.15
CA THR A 145 -22.68 -3.51 11.50
C THR A 145 -21.76 -3.34 10.30
N THR A 146 -22.12 -3.92 9.14
CA THR A 146 -21.36 -3.74 7.90
C THR A 146 -21.33 -2.28 7.45
N CYS A 147 -22.48 -1.59 7.49
CA CYS A 147 -22.56 -0.17 7.14
C CYS A 147 -21.64 0.69 8.03
N PHE A 148 -21.70 0.50 9.36
CA PHE A 148 -20.86 1.23 10.30
C PHE A 148 -19.38 0.91 10.14
N ALA A 149 -19.00 -0.37 10.03
CA ALA A 149 -17.61 -0.77 9.90
C ALA A 149 -16.95 -0.17 8.64
N VAL A 150 -17.66 -0.19 7.50
CA VAL A 150 -17.17 0.42 6.26
C VAL A 150 -17.10 1.94 6.37
N SER A 151 -18.17 2.58 6.86
CA SER A 151 -18.25 4.04 6.97
C SER A 151 -17.20 4.61 7.92
N LEU A 152 -17.03 3.99 9.10
CA LEU A 152 -16.01 4.37 10.07
C LEU A 152 -14.61 4.17 9.49
N SER A 153 -14.35 3.04 8.83
CA SER A 153 -13.03 2.76 8.22
C SER A 153 -12.64 3.82 7.17
N VAL A 154 -13.57 4.20 6.30
CA VAL A 154 -13.32 5.23 5.27
C VAL A 154 -13.19 6.62 5.90
N THR A 155 -14.02 6.94 6.91
CA THR A 155 -13.95 8.23 7.62
C THR A 155 -12.61 8.39 8.34
N VAL A 156 -12.13 7.36 9.01
CA VAL A 156 -10.80 7.35 9.65
C VAL A 156 -9.71 7.56 8.61
N ALA A 157 -9.76 6.85 7.48
CA ALA A 157 -8.79 7.03 6.41
C ALA A 157 -8.79 8.46 5.84
N LEU A 158 -9.97 9.04 5.60
CA LEU A 158 -10.11 10.40 5.12
C LEU A 158 -9.59 11.42 6.15
N GLY A 159 -10.12 11.37 7.36
CA GLY A 159 -9.81 12.33 8.42
C GLY A 159 -8.34 12.29 8.84
N CYS A 160 -7.77 11.10 9.03
CA CYS A 160 -6.40 11.01 9.53
C CYS A 160 -5.34 11.30 8.45
N MET A 161 -5.59 10.95 7.17
CA MET A 161 -4.58 11.13 6.13
C MET A 161 -4.70 12.42 5.34
N PHE A 162 -5.92 12.93 5.12
CA PHE A 162 -6.15 14.09 4.26
C PHE A 162 -6.31 15.38 5.05
N THR A 163 -6.91 15.36 6.24
CA THR A 163 -7.07 16.58 7.06
C THR A 163 -5.74 17.27 7.37
N PRO A 164 -4.65 16.58 7.78
CA PRO A 164 -3.37 17.25 8.01
C PRO A 164 -2.81 17.91 6.75
N LYS A 165 -3.06 17.32 5.57
CA LYS A 165 -2.63 17.86 4.28
C LYS A 165 -3.45 19.09 3.88
N MET A 166 -4.77 19.00 4.00
CA MET A 166 -5.67 20.12 3.72
C MET A 166 -5.42 21.29 4.67
N TYR A 167 -5.14 21.01 5.95
CA TYR A 167 -4.76 22.04 6.92
C TYR A 167 -3.49 22.80 6.49
N ILE A 168 -2.44 22.09 6.05
CA ILE A 168 -1.22 22.75 5.56
C ILE A 168 -1.50 23.57 4.29
N ILE A 169 -2.29 23.05 3.35
CA ILE A 169 -2.58 23.73 2.09
C ILE A 169 -3.39 25.02 2.32
N ILE A 170 -4.42 24.97 3.18
CA ILE A 170 -5.38 26.07 3.35
C ILE A 170 -4.94 27.04 4.46
N ALA A 171 -4.54 26.53 5.62
CA ALA A 171 -4.30 27.33 6.82
C ALA A 171 -2.83 27.68 7.04
N LYS A 172 -1.90 26.98 6.40
CA LYS A 172 -0.44 27.21 6.51
C LYS A 172 0.29 27.17 5.16
N PRO A 173 -0.11 28.02 4.19
CA PRO A 173 0.47 28.02 2.84
C PRO A 173 1.99 28.27 2.84
N GLU A 174 2.54 28.93 3.86
CA GLU A 174 3.98 29.14 4.04
C GLU A 174 4.77 27.84 4.18
N ARG A 175 4.12 26.75 4.63
CA ARG A 175 4.71 25.41 4.71
C ARG A 175 4.52 24.61 3.43
N ASN A 176 3.70 25.07 2.50
CA ASN A 176 3.41 24.43 1.22
C ASN A 176 4.41 24.85 0.12
N VAL A 177 5.70 24.93 0.47
CA VAL A 177 6.79 25.25 -0.47
C VAL A 177 7.62 24.01 -0.76
N ARG A 178 8.10 23.86 -2.00
CA ARG A 178 8.83 22.66 -2.47
C ARG A 178 10.11 22.38 -1.65
N SER A 179 10.70 23.43 -1.08
CA SER A 179 11.87 23.38 -0.17
C SER A 179 11.53 22.82 1.23
N ALA A 180 10.28 22.90 1.68
CA ALA A 180 9.83 22.30 2.94
C ALA A 180 9.44 20.82 2.77
N PHE A 181 9.17 20.37 1.54
CA PHE A 181 8.85 18.97 1.22
C PHE A 181 10.09 18.08 1.08
N THR A 182 11.30 18.66 1.11
CA THR A 182 12.56 17.93 1.17
C THR A 182 12.91 17.55 2.60
N THR A 183 12.34 16.46 3.11
CA THR A 183 13.00 15.74 4.21
C THR A 183 14.21 15.01 3.61
N SER A 184 15.38 15.31 4.17
CA SER A 184 16.70 14.69 3.93
C SER A 184 17.50 15.28 2.76
N ASP A 185 18.42 16.20 3.06
CA ASP A 185 19.58 16.53 2.21
C ASP A 185 20.42 15.28 1.83
N VAL A 186 20.23 14.16 2.53
CA VAL A 186 20.82 12.85 2.18
C VAL A 186 20.26 12.25 0.88
N VAL A 187 19.10 12.71 0.38
CA VAL A 187 18.48 12.22 -0.88
C VAL A 187 18.80 13.12 -2.08
N ARG A 188 19.55 14.22 -1.88
CA ARG A 188 19.94 15.13 -2.97
C ARG A 188 21.04 14.61 -3.90
N MET A 189 21.56 13.41 -3.70
CA MET A 189 22.60 12.82 -4.55
C MET A 189 22.20 12.53 -6.02
N HIS A 190 21.01 12.92 -6.50
CA HIS A 190 20.58 12.61 -7.88
C HIS A 190 19.73 13.68 -8.59
N VAL A 191 19.91 14.96 -8.29
CA VAL A 191 19.42 16.01 -9.21
C VAL A 191 20.60 16.83 -9.70
N GLY A 192 21.09 16.38 -10.86
CA GLY A 192 22.07 16.99 -11.77
C GLY A 192 22.84 18.22 -11.30
N ASP A 193 24.09 17.99 -10.90
CA ASP A 193 25.16 18.86 -11.37
C ASP A 193 25.80 18.20 -12.58
N GLY A 194 25.68 18.87 -13.73
CA GLY A 194 26.27 18.42 -14.98
C GLY A 194 27.78 18.55 -14.94
N LYS A 195 28.49 17.51 -14.48
CA LYS A 195 29.83 17.13 -14.95
C LYS A 195 30.30 15.83 -14.29
N LEU A 196 30.39 14.78 -15.12
CA LEU A 196 31.38 13.67 -15.16
C LEU A 196 30.70 12.34 -15.56
N PRO A 197 31.07 11.73 -16.69
CA PRO A 197 30.56 10.41 -17.05
C PRO A 197 31.27 9.36 -16.19
N CYS A 198 30.49 8.57 -15.45
CA CYS A 198 30.98 7.37 -14.78
C CYS A 198 31.30 6.31 -15.84
N ARG A 199 32.60 6.10 -16.08
CA ARG A 199 33.15 5.10 -17.00
C ARG A 199 32.86 3.70 -16.46
N SER A 200 31.90 3.02 -17.07
CA SER A 200 31.72 1.57 -16.91
C SER A 200 32.20 0.89 -18.19
N ASN A 201 33.26 0.08 -18.09
CA ASN A 201 33.52 -1.11 -18.91
C ASN A 201 34.89 -1.70 -18.56
N THR A 202 34.93 -2.60 -17.58
CA THR A 202 36.05 -3.53 -17.39
C THR A 202 35.51 -4.94 -17.20
N PHE A 203 34.96 -5.52 -18.26
CA PHE A 203 34.79 -6.97 -18.35
C PHE A 203 35.00 -7.53 -19.77
N LEU A 204 35.40 -6.70 -20.74
CA LEU A 204 35.50 -7.10 -22.16
C LEU A 204 36.89 -6.98 -22.78
N ASN A 205 37.96 -6.74 -22.00
CA ASN A 205 39.33 -6.65 -22.53
C ASN A 205 40.25 -7.83 -22.19
N ILE A 206 39.73 -8.93 -21.61
CA ILE A 206 40.56 -10.11 -21.29
C ILE A 206 40.68 -11.10 -22.47
N PHE A 207 39.89 -10.95 -23.53
CA PHE A 207 39.87 -11.92 -24.65
C PHE A 207 40.62 -11.52 -25.93
N ARG A 208 41.50 -10.51 -25.91
CA ARG A 208 42.38 -10.24 -27.05
C ARG A 208 43.82 -9.98 -26.61
N ARG A 209 44.60 -11.05 -26.50
CA ARG A 209 45.98 -11.14 -27.04
C ARG A 209 46.58 -12.52 -26.76
N LYS A 210 46.50 -13.41 -27.76
CA LYS A 210 47.51 -14.45 -27.98
C LYS A 210 47.58 -14.80 -29.46
N LYS A 211 48.58 -14.28 -30.16
CA LYS A 211 49.23 -14.92 -31.31
C LYS A 211 50.74 -14.67 -31.19
N PRO A 212 51.59 -15.70 -31.20
CA PRO A 212 53.04 -15.55 -31.12
C PRO A 212 53.68 -15.51 -32.52
N GLY A 213 54.89 -14.95 -32.60
CA GLY A 213 55.95 -15.54 -33.44
C GLY A 213 56.46 -14.76 -34.65
N ALA A 214 57.74 -14.39 -34.53
CA ALA A 214 58.81 -14.50 -35.52
C ALA A 214 58.89 -13.52 -36.71
N GLY A 215 60.10 -12.97 -36.92
CA GLY A 215 60.53 -12.42 -38.20
C GLY A 215 61.55 -11.29 -38.09
N ASN A 216 62.83 -11.67 -38.07
CA ASN A 216 64.01 -10.81 -38.04
C ASN A 216 64.33 -10.19 -39.41
N ALA A 217 65.21 -9.18 -39.38
CA ALA A 217 66.23 -8.81 -40.37
C ALA A 217 65.99 -7.68 -41.39
N LYS A 218 66.84 -6.67 -41.20
CA LYS A 218 67.42 -5.64 -42.09
C LYS A 218 66.56 -4.43 -42.47
#